data_AF-A0A971QTQ3-F1
#
_entry.id   AF-A0A971QTQ3-F1
#
_cell.length_a   1.000
_cell.length_b   1.000
_cell.length_c   1.000
_cell.angle_alpha   90.00
_cell.angle_beta   90.00
_cell.angle_gamma   90.00
#
_symmetry.space_group_name_H-M   'P 1'
#
loop_
_entity.id
_entity.type
_entity.pdbx_description
1 polymer ?
#
loop_
_entity_poly.entity_id
_entity_poly.type
_entity_poly.pdbx_seq_one_letter_code
_entity_poly.pdbx_strand_id
1 'polypeptide(L)'
;MSELIDNSRHRKERLKELILKLHEGENPQKVREELLGTLQQIPYGEVVEVEQELISEGLPESEVLRLCDIHGEVLDGHIDQSGAQYVPPGHPIDVFTQENRELLKVVDKAESLLGTLYAIDEAGFRAFAHQIQACFNDLMDVDKHYKRKEYLVFPFLEKAGITGPPMVMWGKHDEIREQLKGCIEILRHPELKKQDVDDALELLFIPVLKAVADMTKKERDILFPMAMDVLTQEDWWNVDQQTLDFGFTLYDPQVEWRPEGMAPAGGEGESFTGADGVVRLPSGSFTAKEIMAILNTIPVDMTFVDKHDKVKYFTQGEHRIFARSRTIINRDVRLCHPPGSVHIVEKILEDFKSGKASHAPFWIQMRGKFILIEYYALRDENGEYLGTLEVSQDLTHARSLEGEQRILSYSSGKEQP
;
A
#
# COMPACT_ATOMS: atom_id res chain seq x y z
N MET A 1 -39.73 17.28 2.84
CA MET A 1 -38.95 16.03 2.71
C MET A 1 -39.16 15.35 1.37
N SER A 2 -40.37 15.22 0.81
CA SER A 2 -40.54 14.58 -0.50
C SER A 2 -39.90 15.37 -1.65
N GLU A 3 -40.01 16.71 -1.69
CA GLU A 3 -39.41 17.53 -2.76
C GLU A 3 -37.88 17.47 -2.82
N LEU A 4 -37.20 17.35 -1.67
CA LEU A 4 -35.73 17.23 -1.60
C LEU A 4 -35.26 15.84 -2.06
N ILE A 5 -36.03 14.80 -1.73
CA ILE A 5 -35.76 13.41 -2.15
C ILE A 5 -36.02 13.25 -3.64
N ASP A 6 -37.11 13.84 -4.17
CA ASP A 6 -37.42 13.82 -5.61
C ASP A 6 -36.34 14.53 -6.41
N ASN A 7 -35.82 15.65 -5.89
CA ASN A 7 -34.76 16.41 -6.53
C ASN A 7 -33.42 15.64 -6.54
N SER A 8 -33.03 14.99 -5.43
CA SER A 8 -31.82 14.15 -5.40
C SER A 8 -31.89 12.95 -6.34
N ARG A 9 -33.03 12.24 -6.35
CA ARG A 9 -33.24 11.12 -7.28
C ARG A 9 -33.16 11.59 -8.74
N HIS A 10 -33.81 12.70 -9.07
CA HIS A 10 -33.77 13.26 -10.41
C HIS A 10 -32.34 13.65 -10.84
N ARG A 11 -31.56 14.27 -9.94
CA ARG A 11 -30.16 14.62 -10.24
C ARG A 11 -29.30 13.40 -10.51
N LYS A 12 -29.44 12.34 -9.72
CA LYS A 12 -28.68 11.09 -9.91
C LYS A 12 -29.05 10.37 -11.20
N GLU A 13 -30.34 10.21 -11.48
CA GLU A 13 -30.83 9.64 -12.75
C GLU A 13 -30.28 10.44 -13.93
N ARG A 14 -30.30 11.77 -13.82
CA ARG A 14 -29.80 12.67 -14.85
C ARG A 14 -28.28 12.60 -15.03
N LEU A 15 -27.52 12.56 -13.94
CA LEU A 15 -26.07 12.42 -13.98
C LEU A 15 -25.67 11.09 -14.62
N LYS A 16 -26.36 10.00 -14.26
CA LYS A 16 -26.17 8.68 -14.84
C LYS A 16 -26.41 8.68 -16.36
N GLU A 17 -27.48 9.32 -16.82
CA GLU A 17 -27.75 9.49 -18.26
C GLU A 17 -26.62 10.23 -18.98
N LEU A 18 -26.12 11.33 -18.42
CA LEU A 18 -25.04 12.12 -19.02
C LEU A 18 -23.73 11.32 -19.09
N ILE A 19 -23.43 10.56 -18.05
CA ILE A 19 -22.30 9.62 -17.99
C ILE A 19 -22.42 8.52 -19.05
N LEU A 20 -23.62 7.94 -19.24
CA LEU A 20 -23.85 6.93 -20.27
C LEU A 20 -23.76 7.49 -21.69
N LYS A 21 -24.20 8.73 -21.93
CA LYS A 21 -24.04 9.39 -23.24
C LYS A 21 -22.59 9.54 -23.64
N LEU A 22 -21.75 9.93 -22.69
CA LEU A 22 -20.31 10.04 -22.90
C LEU A 22 -19.68 8.66 -23.14
N HIS A 23 -20.19 7.61 -22.48
CA HIS A 23 -19.83 6.21 -22.78
C HIS A 23 -20.20 5.80 -24.21
N GLU A 24 -21.36 6.22 -24.71
CA GLU A 24 -21.81 5.98 -26.09
C GLU A 24 -21.03 6.80 -27.15
N GLY A 25 -20.06 7.62 -26.72
CA GLY A 25 -19.20 8.42 -27.60
C GLY A 25 -19.79 9.78 -27.97
N GLU A 26 -20.78 10.27 -27.23
CA GLU A 26 -21.29 11.64 -27.43
C GLU A 26 -20.22 12.69 -27.11
N ASN A 27 -20.28 13.83 -27.79
CA ASN A 27 -19.26 14.87 -27.68
C ASN A 27 -19.22 15.46 -26.24
N PRO A 28 -18.06 15.45 -25.56
CA PRO A 28 -17.94 15.95 -24.18
C PRO A 28 -18.40 17.40 -23.98
N GLN A 29 -18.15 18.27 -24.96
CA GLN A 29 -18.58 19.66 -24.90
C GLN A 29 -20.10 19.79 -24.89
N LYS A 30 -20.79 18.98 -25.69
CA LYS A 30 -22.26 18.97 -25.76
C LYS A 30 -22.87 18.46 -24.46
N VAL A 31 -22.29 17.39 -23.89
CA VAL A 31 -22.76 16.85 -22.60
C VAL A 31 -22.49 17.84 -21.47
N ARG A 32 -21.38 18.59 -21.52
CA ARG A 32 -21.10 19.68 -20.58
C ARG A 32 -22.12 20.81 -20.66
N GLU A 33 -22.50 21.23 -21.86
CA GLU A 33 -23.57 22.23 -22.03
C GLU A 33 -24.92 21.72 -21.48
N GLU A 34 -25.21 20.44 -21.68
CA GLU A 34 -26.41 19.79 -21.16
C GLU A 34 -26.39 19.68 -19.63
N LEU A 35 -25.23 19.39 -19.04
CA LEU A 35 -24.99 19.42 -17.60
C LEU A 35 -25.23 20.82 -17.04
N LEU A 36 -24.60 21.85 -17.61
CA LEU A 36 -24.77 23.25 -17.21
C LEU A 36 -26.24 23.73 -17.27
N GLY A 37 -27.00 23.24 -18.26
CA GLY A 37 -28.41 23.57 -18.43
C GLY A 37 -29.36 22.84 -17.47
N THR A 38 -28.95 21.71 -16.90
CA THR A 38 -29.84 20.82 -16.12
C THR A 38 -29.42 20.61 -14.67
N LEU A 39 -28.11 20.55 -14.40
CA LEU A 39 -27.48 20.29 -13.12
C LEU A 39 -26.38 21.36 -12.87
N GLN A 40 -26.73 22.46 -12.21
CA GLN A 40 -25.78 23.56 -11.97
C GLN A 40 -24.66 23.18 -10.99
N GLN A 41 -25.01 22.41 -9.96
CA GLN A 41 -24.13 21.97 -8.88
C GLN A 41 -24.58 20.57 -8.44
N ILE A 42 -23.62 19.66 -8.22
CA ILE A 42 -23.85 18.26 -7.90
C ILE A 42 -23.08 17.92 -6.62
N PRO A 43 -23.75 17.52 -5.54
CA PRO A 43 -23.08 17.08 -4.33
C PRO A 43 -22.11 15.91 -4.61
N TYR A 44 -20.91 15.94 -4.05
CA TYR A 44 -19.91 14.87 -4.26
C TYR A 44 -20.47 13.47 -3.93
N GLY A 45 -21.30 13.34 -2.89
CA GLY A 45 -21.93 12.07 -2.54
C GLY A 45 -22.81 11.50 -3.65
N GLU A 46 -23.51 12.36 -4.42
CA GLU A 46 -24.34 11.90 -5.54
C GLU A 46 -23.50 11.41 -6.72
N VAL A 47 -22.32 11.99 -6.94
CA VAL A 47 -21.35 11.51 -7.95
C VAL A 47 -20.88 10.10 -7.60
N VAL A 48 -20.48 9.89 -6.34
CA VAL A 48 -19.99 8.60 -5.83
C VAL A 48 -21.06 7.51 -5.93
N GLU A 49 -22.30 7.83 -5.55
CA GLU A 49 -23.42 6.89 -5.66
C GLU A 49 -23.67 6.45 -7.10
N VAL A 50 -23.67 7.39 -8.05
CA VAL A 50 -23.91 7.10 -9.47
C VAL A 50 -22.77 6.25 -10.06
N GLU A 51 -21.51 6.54 -9.73
CA GLU A 51 -20.37 5.73 -10.18
C GLU A 51 -20.44 4.30 -9.64
N GLN A 52 -20.76 4.14 -8.36
CA GLN A 52 -20.91 2.83 -7.73
C GLN A 52 -22.07 2.03 -8.35
N GLU A 53 -23.18 2.69 -8.67
CA GLU A 53 -24.33 2.09 -9.35
C GLU A 53 -23.95 1.56 -10.74
N LEU A 54 -23.24 2.36 -11.55
CA LEU A 54 -22.80 1.96 -12.89
C LEU A 54 -21.87 0.74 -12.87
N ILE A 55 -20.95 0.68 -11.91
CA ILE A 55 -20.07 -0.48 -11.71
C ILE A 55 -20.90 -1.71 -11.33
N SER A 56 -21.87 -1.56 -10.43
CA SER A 56 -22.74 -2.65 -9.98
C SER A 56 -23.62 -3.21 -11.11
N GLU A 57 -23.96 -2.39 -12.11
CA GLU A 57 -24.72 -2.79 -13.30
C GLU A 57 -23.87 -3.50 -14.36
N GLY A 58 -22.58 -3.70 -14.11
CA GLY A 58 -21.71 -4.54 -14.91
C GLY A 58 -20.85 -3.80 -15.93
N LEU A 59 -20.66 -2.48 -15.79
CA LEU A 59 -19.71 -1.74 -16.63
C LEU A 59 -18.27 -2.25 -16.36
N PRO A 60 -17.49 -2.66 -17.38
CA PRO A 60 -16.14 -3.16 -17.17
C PRO A 60 -15.21 -2.13 -16.55
N GLU A 61 -14.33 -2.53 -15.63
CA GLU A 61 -13.41 -1.64 -14.90
C GLU A 61 -12.53 -0.79 -15.84
N SER A 62 -11.99 -1.39 -16.90
CA SER A 62 -11.20 -0.70 -17.92
C SER A 62 -11.97 0.42 -18.63
N GLU A 63 -13.29 0.26 -18.74
CA GLU A 63 -14.15 1.24 -19.36
C GLU A 63 -14.49 2.36 -18.39
N VAL A 64 -14.70 2.04 -17.12
CA VAL A 64 -14.86 3.03 -16.03
C VAL A 64 -13.61 3.91 -15.92
N LEU A 65 -12.40 3.32 -15.96
CA LEU A 65 -11.13 4.04 -15.94
C LEU A 65 -10.98 5.03 -17.10
N ARG A 66 -11.30 4.59 -18.33
CA ARG A 66 -11.25 5.43 -19.54
C ARG A 66 -12.21 6.62 -19.45
N LEU A 67 -13.37 6.41 -18.85
CA LEU A 67 -14.46 7.38 -18.81
C LEU A 67 -14.37 8.34 -17.63
N CYS A 68 -13.64 7.98 -16.57
CA CYS A 68 -13.37 8.87 -15.44
C CYS A 68 -12.72 10.19 -15.89
N ASP A 69 -11.82 10.15 -16.87
CA ASP A 69 -11.19 11.37 -17.39
C ASP A 69 -12.23 12.27 -18.07
N ILE A 70 -13.08 11.68 -18.92
CA ILE A 70 -14.07 12.41 -19.70
C ILE A 70 -15.14 13.02 -18.79
N HIS A 71 -15.65 12.26 -17.82
CA HIS A 71 -16.73 12.74 -16.97
C HIS A 71 -16.20 13.67 -15.88
N GLY A 72 -14.98 13.41 -15.38
CA GLY A 72 -14.29 14.32 -14.48
C GLY A 72 -14.09 15.72 -15.08
N GLU A 73 -13.72 15.81 -16.37
CA GLU A 73 -13.62 17.10 -17.08
C GLU A 73 -14.96 17.81 -17.23
N VAL A 74 -16.04 17.05 -17.45
CA VAL A 74 -17.40 17.59 -17.56
C VAL A 74 -17.93 18.08 -16.22
N LEU A 75 -17.56 17.40 -15.12
CA LEU A 75 -17.95 17.74 -13.75
C LEU A 75 -17.04 18.79 -13.08
N ASP A 76 -15.88 19.10 -13.66
CA ASP A 76 -14.93 20.06 -13.09
C ASP A 76 -15.57 21.45 -12.88
N GLY A 77 -15.51 21.95 -11.64
CA GLY A 77 -16.14 23.20 -11.20
C GLY A 77 -17.64 23.10 -10.87
N HIS A 78 -18.24 21.91 -10.96
CA HIS A 78 -19.67 21.67 -10.71
C HIS A 78 -19.94 20.76 -9.51
N ILE A 79 -18.90 20.36 -8.77
CA ILE A 79 -19.03 19.53 -7.57
C ILE A 79 -19.26 20.44 -6.36
N ASP A 80 -20.38 20.23 -5.66
CA ASP A 80 -20.74 20.97 -4.46
C ASP A 80 -20.15 20.30 -3.21
N GLN A 81 -19.30 21.05 -2.50
CA GLN A 81 -18.65 20.65 -1.26
C GLN A 81 -19.24 21.32 -0.02
N SER A 82 -20.38 22.02 -0.13
CA SER A 82 -20.98 22.76 0.99
C SER A 82 -21.35 21.88 2.20
N GLY A 83 -21.52 20.57 1.99
CA GLY A 83 -21.75 19.57 3.04
C GLY A 83 -20.47 18.97 3.65
N ALA A 84 -19.28 19.31 3.15
CA ALA A 84 -18.03 18.69 3.61
C ALA A 84 -17.73 19.03 5.07
N GLN A 85 -17.27 18.03 5.82
CA GLN A 85 -16.89 18.20 7.22
C GLN A 85 -15.61 19.03 7.38
N TYR A 86 -15.48 19.66 8.54
CA TYR A 86 -14.27 20.40 8.91
C TYR A 86 -13.09 19.46 9.13
N VAL A 87 -11.95 19.77 8.50
CA VAL A 87 -10.69 19.04 8.64
C VAL A 87 -9.78 19.81 9.61
N PRO A 88 -9.38 19.22 10.77
CA PRO A 88 -8.49 19.90 11.70
C PRO A 88 -7.04 19.94 11.21
N PRO A 89 -6.23 20.94 11.62
CA PRO A 89 -4.81 20.99 11.28
C PRO A 89 -4.05 19.75 11.71
N GLY A 90 -3.12 19.29 10.86
CA GLY A 90 -2.32 18.08 11.08
C GLY A 90 -3.05 16.78 10.78
N HIS A 91 -4.39 16.79 10.63
CA HIS A 91 -5.16 15.60 10.25
C HIS A 91 -4.62 15.01 8.95
N PRO A 92 -4.67 13.68 8.72
CA PRO A 92 -4.19 13.08 7.48
C PRO A 92 -4.71 13.76 6.20
N ILE A 93 -5.99 14.14 6.15
CA ILE A 93 -6.56 14.94 5.04
C ILE A 93 -5.94 16.35 4.92
N ASP A 94 -5.65 17.04 6.03
CA ASP A 94 -4.97 18.35 5.98
C ASP A 94 -3.57 18.16 5.38
N VAL A 95 -2.83 17.15 5.84
CA VAL A 95 -1.52 16.80 5.28
C VAL A 95 -1.61 16.51 3.78
N PHE A 96 -2.51 15.64 3.34
CA PHE A 96 -2.72 15.37 1.91
C PHE A 96 -3.07 16.65 1.13
N THR A 97 -3.86 17.54 1.72
CA THR A 97 -4.23 18.82 1.09
C THR A 97 -3.01 19.75 0.94
N GLN A 98 -2.10 19.79 1.92
CA GLN A 98 -0.87 20.58 1.80
C GLN A 98 0.07 19.99 0.76
N GLU A 99 0.20 18.67 0.70
CA GLU A 99 1.01 17.99 -0.31
C GLU A 99 0.50 18.25 -1.72
N ASN A 100 -0.82 18.25 -1.92
CA ASN A 100 -1.43 18.65 -3.19
C ASN A 100 -1.06 20.07 -3.60
N ARG A 101 -0.97 21.00 -2.65
CA ARG A 101 -0.52 22.37 -2.92
C ARG A 101 0.95 22.42 -3.34
N GLU A 102 1.82 21.64 -2.70
CA GLU A 102 3.24 21.58 -3.08
C GLU A 102 3.42 20.90 -4.45
N LEU A 103 2.67 19.82 -4.73
CA LEU A 103 2.64 19.18 -6.05
C LEU A 103 2.25 20.17 -7.15
N LEU A 104 1.17 20.93 -6.95
CA LEU A 104 0.71 21.93 -7.92
C LEU A 104 1.78 23.01 -8.19
N LYS A 105 2.54 23.45 -7.19
CA LYS A 105 3.67 24.39 -7.42
C LYS A 105 4.75 23.79 -8.31
N VAL A 106 5.04 22.50 -8.15
CA VAL A 106 6.03 21.81 -9.00
C VAL A 106 5.48 21.62 -10.42
N VAL A 107 4.18 21.31 -10.55
CA VAL A 107 3.48 21.26 -11.85
C VAL A 107 3.57 22.61 -12.55
N ASP A 108 3.15 23.70 -11.91
CA ASP A 108 3.18 25.06 -12.47
C ASP A 108 4.61 25.45 -12.93
N LYS A 109 5.61 25.10 -12.13
CA LYS A 109 7.03 25.34 -12.47
C LYS A 109 7.45 24.53 -13.69
N ALA A 110 7.07 23.25 -13.77
CA ALA A 110 7.39 22.38 -14.90
C ALA A 110 6.71 22.88 -16.19
N GLU A 111 5.42 23.24 -16.13
CA GLU A 111 4.68 23.83 -17.25
C GLU A 111 5.31 25.13 -17.74
N SER A 112 5.66 26.03 -16.80
CA SER A 112 6.31 27.29 -17.13
C SER A 112 7.65 27.08 -17.85
N LEU A 113 8.47 26.13 -17.38
CA LEU A 113 9.73 25.80 -18.03
C LEU A 113 9.48 25.19 -19.42
N LEU A 114 8.64 24.17 -19.54
CA LEU A 114 8.32 23.53 -20.82
C LEU A 114 7.78 24.53 -21.85
N GLY A 115 6.96 25.51 -21.42
CA GLY A 115 6.46 26.58 -22.26
C GLY A 115 7.54 27.50 -22.83
N THR A 116 8.77 27.48 -22.30
CA THR A 116 9.91 28.23 -22.84
C THR A 116 10.81 27.43 -23.78
N LEU A 117 10.54 26.14 -23.98
CA LEU A 117 11.38 25.22 -24.77
C LEU A 117 11.73 25.79 -26.16
N TYR A 118 10.75 26.38 -26.85
CA TYR A 118 10.95 26.94 -28.19
C TYR A 118 12.06 28.00 -28.24
N ALA A 119 12.23 28.78 -27.17
CA ALA A 119 13.20 29.87 -27.09
C ALA A 119 14.61 29.42 -26.66
N ILE A 120 14.79 28.17 -26.24
CA ILE A 120 16.08 27.64 -25.79
C ILE A 120 16.96 27.24 -26.99
N ASP A 121 18.20 27.73 -27.01
CA ASP A 121 19.21 27.35 -27.99
C ASP A 121 19.94 26.05 -27.61
N GLU A 122 20.75 25.49 -28.52
CA GLU A 122 21.48 24.24 -28.27
C GLU A 122 22.44 24.34 -27.07
N ALA A 123 23.05 25.51 -26.87
CA ALA A 123 23.99 25.75 -25.77
C ALA A 123 23.29 25.75 -24.40
N GLY A 124 22.07 26.32 -24.32
CA GLY A 124 21.26 26.38 -23.11
C GLY A 124 20.46 25.09 -22.83
N PHE A 125 20.25 24.24 -23.84
CA PHE A 125 19.38 23.07 -23.73
C PHE A 125 19.76 22.11 -22.60
N ARG A 126 21.05 21.86 -22.38
CA ARG A 126 21.49 20.95 -21.31
C ARG A 126 21.11 21.48 -19.92
N ALA A 127 21.28 22.78 -19.68
CA ALA A 127 20.89 23.39 -18.41
C ALA A 127 19.37 23.40 -18.23
N PHE A 128 18.63 23.61 -19.32
CA PHE A 128 17.17 23.50 -19.34
C PHE A 128 16.70 22.07 -19.00
N ALA A 129 17.26 21.04 -19.65
CA ALA A 129 16.91 19.65 -19.43
C ALA A 129 17.13 19.22 -17.96
N HIS A 130 18.22 19.67 -17.33
CA HIS A 130 18.47 19.41 -15.91
C HIS A 130 17.43 20.05 -14.98
N GLN A 131 16.93 21.25 -15.31
CA GLN A 131 15.88 21.90 -14.52
C GLN A 131 14.55 21.17 -14.64
N ILE A 132 14.17 20.77 -15.85
CA ILE A 132 12.98 19.93 -16.08
C ILE A 132 13.13 18.59 -15.36
N GLN A 133 14.29 17.94 -15.48
CA GLN A 133 14.57 16.67 -14.79
C GLN A 133 14.42 16.80 -13.27
N ALA A 134 14.87 17.91 -12.67
CA ALA A 134 14.66 18.15 -11.25
C ALA A 134 13.16 18.21 -10.90
N CYS A 135 12.35 18.98 -11.65
CA CYS A 135 10.91 19.03 -11.45
C CYS A 135 10.25 17.65 -11.55
N PHE A 136 10.60 16.84 -12.54
CA PHE A 136 10.01 15.50 -12.69
C PHE A 136 10.47 14.51 -11.61
N ASN A 137 11.71 14.64 -11.12
CA ASN A 137 12.15 13.87 -9.96
C ASN A 137 11.37 14.28 -8.70
N ASP A 138 11.11 15.58 -8.50
CA ASP A 138 10.30 16.08 -7.38
C ASP A 138 8.85 15.58 -7.49
N LEU A 139 8.26 15.61 -8.70
CA LEU A 139 6.92 15.08 -8.94
C LEU A 139 6.82 13.57 -8.67
N MET A 140 7.90 12.79 -8.88
CA MET A 140 7.91 11.36 -8.57
C MET A 140 7.74 11.07 -7.07
N ASP A 141 7.97 12.07 -6.20
CA ASP A 141 7.71 11.94 -4.77
C ASP A 141 6.22 11.69 -4.46
N VAL A 142 5.31 12.01 -5.41
CA VAL A 142 3.87 11.72 -5.34
C VAL A 142 3.55 10.25 -5.08
N ASP A 143 4.46 9.33 -5.39
CA ASP A 143 4.28 7.91 -5.10
C ASP A 143 3.98 7.65 -3.62
N LYS A 144 4.59 8.41 -2.69
CA LYS A 144 4.32 8.28 -1.25
C LYS A 144 2.90 8.73 -0.89
N HIS A 145 2.45 9.83 -1.49
CA HIS A 145 1.09 10.36 -1.35
C HIS A 145 0.05 9.35 -1.86
N TYR A 146 0.28 8.78 -3.05
CA TYR A 146 -0.58 7.75 -3.62
C TYR A 146 -0.61 6.48 -2.77
N LYS A 147 0.56 5.95 -2.36
CA LYS A 147 0.64 4.76 -1.51
C LYS A 147 -0.09 4.92 -0.18
N ARG A 148 -0.02 6.07 0.48
CA ARG A 148 -0.77 6.26 1.72
C ARG A 148 -2.28 6.22 1.49
N LYS A 149 -2.79 6.79 0.40
CA LYS A 149 -4.22 6.64 0.07
C LYS A 149 -4.57 5.19 -0.26
N GLU A 150 -3.77 4.53 -1.09
CA GLU A 150 -3.96 3.15 -1.56
C GLU A 150 -3.94 2.12 -0.44
N TYR A 151 -3.00 2.23 0.49
CA TYR A 151 -2.78 1.23 1.53
C TYR A 151 -3.36 1.60 2.88
N LEU A 152 -3.60 2.90 3.15
CA LEU A 152 -4.11 3.35 4.46
C LEU A 152 -5.52 3.88 4.40
N VAL A 153 -5.99 4.49 3.30
CA VAL A 153 -7.34 5.11 3.23
C VAL A 153 -8.34 4.21 2.50
N PHE A 154 -7.99 3.74 1.31
CA PHE A 154 -8.87 2.93 0.46
C PHE A 154 -9.39 1.66 1.14
N PRO A 155 -8.60 0.91 1.94
CA PRO A 155 -9.12 -0.28 2.63
C PRO A 155 -10.27 0.02 3.60
N PHE A 156 -10.35 1.22 4.19
CA PHE A 156 -11.47 1.61 5.04
C PHE A 156 -12.72 1.97 4.23
N LEU A 157 -12.55 2.65 3.10
CA LEU A 157 -13.64 2.92 2.16
C LEU A 157 -14.25 1.62 1.61
N GLU A 158 -13.40 0.66 1.23
CA GLU A 158 -13.82 -0.65 0.73
C GLU A 158 -14.56 -1.46 1.80
N LYS A 159 -14.09 -1.43 3.06
CA LYS A 159 -14.82 -2.04 4.19
C LYS A 159 -16.20 -1.42 4.40
N ALA A 160 -16.37 -0.14 4.08
CA ALA A 160 -17.65 0.56 4.11
C ALA A 160 -18.51 0.33 2.86
N GLY A 161 -18.04 -0.48 1.90
CA GLY A 161 -18.76 -0.83 0.68
C GLY A 161 -18.54 0.15 -0.49
N ILE A 162 -17.62 1.10 -0.36
CA ILE A 162 -17.25 2.05 -1.42
C ILE A 162 -16.00 1.51 -2.11
N THR A 163 -16.18 0.92 -3.29
CA THR A 163 -15.10 0.24 -4.03
C THR A 163 -14.79 0.88 -5.38
N GLY A 164 -15.74 1.62 -5.97
CA GLY A 164 -15.57 2.23 -7.27
C GLY A 164 -14.49 3.32 -7.31
N PRO A 165 -14.63 4.41 -6.54
CA PRO A 165 -13.65 5.50 -6.54
C PRO A 165 -12.23 5.05 -6.16
N PRO A 166 -12.01 4.23 -5.10
CA PRO A 166 -10.68 3.70 -4.78
C PRO A 166 -10.02 2.96 -5.94
N MET A 167 -10.75 2.05 -6.59
CA MET A 167 -10.25 1.26 -7.72
C MET A 167 -9.86 2.16 -8.90
N VAL A 168 -10.71 3.12 -9.26
CA VAL A 168 -10.47 4.03 -10.38
C VAL A 168 -9.30 4.96 -10.10
N MET A 169 -9.23 5.53 -8.89
CA MET A 169 -8.12 6.42 -8.51
C MET A 169 -6.79 5.67 -8.46
N TRP A 170 -6.77 4.42 -7.98
CA TRP A 170 -5.56 3.60 -8.02
C TRP A 170 -5.07 3.40 -9.46
N GLY A 171 -5.95 2.98 -10.37
CA GLY A 171 -5.58 2.82 -11.79
C GLY A 171 -4.99 4.11 -12.39
N LYS A 172 -5.55 5.28 -12.04
CA LYS A 172 -5.00 6.57 -12.45
C LYS A 172 -3.66 6.91 -11.79
N HIS A 173 -3.45 6.55 -10.52
CA HIS A 173 -2.13 6.67 -9.90
C HIS A 173 -1.07 5.87 -10.65
N ASP A 174 -1.40 4.66 -11.09
CA ASP A 174 -0.49 3.81 -11.87
C ASP A 174 -0.16 4.41 -13.24
N GLU A 175 -1.16 4.93 -13.96
CA GLU A 175 -0.96 5.67 -15.22
C GLU A 175 -0.02 6.87 -15.02
N ILE A 176 -0.26 7.67 -13.98
CA ILE A 176 0.57 8.85 -13.65
C ILE A 176 2.01 8.42 -13.32
N ARG A 177 2.20 7.38 -12.50
CA ARG A 177 3.53 6.85 -12.17
C ARG A 177 4.28 6.40 -13.42
N GLU A 178 3.60 5.68 -14.32
CA GLU A 178 4.20 5.20 -15.57
C GLU A 178 4.61 6.37 -16.48
N GLN A 179 3.72 7.36 -16.67
CA GLN A 179 4.00 8.53 -17.49
C GLN A 179 5.13 9.40 -16.92
N LEU A 180 5.17 9.62 -15.59
CA LEU A 180 6.26 10.34 -14.93
C LEU A 180 7.59 9.60 -15.11
N LYS A 181 7.60 8.26 -14.99
CA LYS A 181 8.81 7.44 -15.26
C LYS A 181 9.25 7.58 -16.70
N GLY A 182 8.33 7.55 -17.66
CA GLY A 182 8.63 7.77 -19.08
C GLY A 182 9.27 9.14 -19.35
N CYS A 183 8.73 10.21 -18.74
CA CYS A 183 9.34 11.55 -18.84
C CYS A 183 10.76 11.56 -18.28
N ILE A 184 10.97 10.97 -17.11
CA ILE A 184 12.28 10.90 -16.46
C ILE A 184 13.28 10.08 -17.30
N GLU A 185 12.83 9.00 -17.93
CA GLU A 185 13.66 8.16 -18.80
C GLU A 185 14.14 8.95 -20.03
N ILE A 186 13.24 9.68 -20.70
CA ILE A 186 13.58 10.59 -21.81
C ILE A 186 14.65 11.58 -21.33
N LEU A 187 14.39 12.29 -20.22
CA LEU A 187 15.29 13.32 -19.69
C LEU A 187 16.65 12.81 -19.26
N ARG A 188 16.77 11.51 -18.92
CA ARG A 188 18.02 10.86 -18.51
C ARG A 188 18.81 10.27 -19.67
N HIS A 189 18.25 10.30 -20.89
CA HIS A 189 18.93 9.73 -22.05
C HIS A 189 20.27 10.44 -22.30
N PRO A 190 21.41 9.72 -22.40
CA PRO A 190 22.74 10.35 -22.52
C PRO A 190 22.91 11.25 -23.75
N GLU A 191 22.18 10.95 -24.82
CA GLU A 191 22.21 11.69 -26.08
C GLU A 191 20.94 12.55 -26.30
N LEU A 192 20.25 12.95 -25.22
CA LEU A 192 19.04 13.76 -25.29
C LEU A 192 19.23 15.02 -26.14
N LYS A 193 18.33 15.25 -27.09
CA LYS A 193 18.25 16.44 -27.93
C LYS A 193 16.97 17.21 -27.63
N LYS A 194 16.97 18.49 -28.02
CA LYS A 194 15.78 19.36 -27.92
C LYS A 194 14.56 18.77 -28.61
N GLN A 195 14.76 18.18 -29.80
CA GLN A 195 13.66 17.57 -30.57
C GLN A 195 12.99 16.41 -29.83
N ASP A 196 13.74 15.61 -29.05
CA ASP A 196 13.16 14.47 -28.33
C ASP A 196 12.17 14.96 -27.26
N VAL A 197 12.45 16.10 -26.61
CA VAL A 197 11.53 16.72 -25.65
C VAL A 197 10.35 17.39 -26.35
N ASP A 198 10.60 18.04 -27.48
CA ASP A 198 9.58 18.71 -28.31
C ASP A 198 8.55 17.69 -28.86
N ASP A 199 9.02 16.57 -29.40
CA ASP A 199 8.18 15.49 -29.94
C ASP A 199 7.32 14.83 -28.85
N ALA A 200 7.86 14.71 -27.62
CA ALA A 200 7.16 14.14 -26.48
C ALA A 200 6.30 15.16 -25.72
N LEU A 201 6.37 16.45 -26.04
CA LEU A 201 5.80 17.53 -25.23
C LEU A 201 4.27 17.38 -25.08
N GLU A 202 3.58 17.32 -26.21
CA GLU A 202 2.11 17.19 -26.28
C GLU A 202 1.64 15.76 -26.02
N LEU A 203 2.50 14.76 -26.24
CA LEU A 203 2.15 13.34 -26.14
C LEU A 203 2.34 12.77 -24.73
N LEU A 204 3.21 13.37 -23.92
CA LEU A 204 3.58 12.82 -22.62
C LEU A 204 3.76 13.88 -21.53
N PHE A 205 4.60 14.90 -21.76
CA PHE A 205 4.95 15.88 -20.72
C PHE A 205 3.76 16.73 -20.26
N ILE A 206 3.02 17.34 -21.19
CA ILE A 206 1.82 18.13 -20.86
C ILE A 206 0.71 17.22 -20.29
N PRO A 207 0.39 16.07 -20.91
CA PRO A 207 -0.61 15.14 -20.37
C PRO A 207 -0.36 14.71 -18.92
N VAL A 208 0.87 14.35 -18.55
CA VAL A 208 1.15 13.86 -17.20
C VAL A 208 1.07 14.97 -16.15
N LEU A 209 1.52 16.19 -16.49
CA LEU A 209 1.39 17.36 -15.61
C LEU A 209 -0.08 17.67 -15.33
N LYS A 210 -0.91 17.65 -16.38
CA LYS A 210 -2.36 17.78 -16.28
C LYS A 210 -2.95 16.65 -15.43
N ALA A 211 -2.54 15.40 -15.64
CA ALA A 211 -3.06 14.25 -14.90
C ALA A 211 -2.76 14.35 -13.39
N VAL A 212 -1.56 14.79 -13.01
CA VAL A 212 -1.20 15.07 -11.61
C VAL A 212 -2.12 16.17 -11.04
N ALA A 213 -2.27 17.29 -11.74
CA ALA A 213 -3.12 18.39 -11.29
C ALA A 213 -4.59 17.99 -11.16
N ASP A 214 -5.15 17.28 -12.14
CA ASP A 214 -6.53 16.81 -12.12
C ASP A 214 -6.76 15.76 -11.03
N MET A 215 -5.76 14.94 -10.68
CA MET A 215 -5.85 14.03 -9.54
C MET A 215 -5.99 14.80 -8.22
N THR A 216 -5.23 15.89 -8.01
CA THR A 216 -5.38 16.72 -6.80
C THR A 216 -6.78 17.33 -6.66
N LYS A 217 -7.44 17.64 -7.79
CA LYS A 217 -8.83 18.10 -7.80
C LYS A 217 -9.79 16.98 -7.43
N LYS A 218 -9.69 15.80 -8.06
CA LYS A 218 -10.52 14.63 -7.74
C LYS A 218 -10.43 14.27 -6.25
N GLU A 219 -9.22 14.35 -5.71
CA GLU A 219 -8.99 14.11 -4.29
C GLU A 219 -9.70 15.15 -3.41
N ARG A 220 -9.48 16.44 -3.68
CA ARG A 220 -10.08 17.53 -2.93
C ARG A 220 -11.60 17.50 -3.03
N ASP A 221 -12.13 17.30 -4.22
CA ASP A 221 -13.54 17.50 -4.56
C ASP A 221 -14.40 16.28 -4.20
N ILE A 222 -13.83 15.08 -4.29
CA ILE A 222 -14.57 13.82 -4.13
C ILE A 222 -13.98 12.97 -2.99
N LEU A 223 -12.71 12.57 -3.08
CA LEU A 223 -12.14 11.57 -2.17
C LEU A 223 -12.11 12.06 -0.72
N PHE A 224 -11.60 13.25 -0.45
CA PHE A 224 -11.40 13.73 0.92
C PHE A 224 -12.72 13.99 1.65
N PRO A 225 -13.71 14.69 1.06
CA PRO A 225 -15.02 14.86 1.69
C PRO A 225 -15.70 13.51 1.96
N MET A 226 -15.69 12.60 0.97
CA MET A 226 -16.25 11.26 1.11
C MET A 226 -15.54 10.45 2.20
N ALA A 227 -14.20 10.45 2.23
CA ALA A 227 -13.45 9.73 3.25
C ALA A 227 -13.70 10.30 4.65
N MET A 228 -13.83 11.62 4.77
CA MET A 228 -14.15 12.27 6.04
C MET A 228 -15.55 11.89 6.55
N ASP A 229 -16.50 11.64 5.65
CA ASP A 229 -17.86 11.18 6.00
C ASP A 229 -17.93 9.72 6.45
N VAL A 230 -17.01 8.89 5.95
CA VAL A 230 -17.06 7.44 6.11
C VAL A 230 -16.15 6.94 7.23
N LEU A 231 -14.91 7.44 7.29
CA LEU A 231 -13.90 6.97 8.24
C LEU A 231 -14.14 7.55 9.63
N THR A 232 -14.00 6.70 10.64
CA THR A 232 -14.06 7.11 12.03
C THR A 232 -12.77 7.80 12.46
N GLN A 233 -12.80 8.46 13.62
CA GLN A 233 -11.59 9.04 14.21
C GLN A 233 -10.50 7.98 14.48
N GLU A 234 -10.89 6.74 14.82
CA GLU A 234 -9.97 5.63 15.07
C GLU A 234 -9.31 5.16 13.78
N ASP A 235 -10.07 5.08 12.68
CA ASP A 235 -9.52 4.76 11.37
C ASP A 235 -8.47 5.80 10.95
N TRP A 236 -8.79 7.10 11.11
CA TRP A 236 -7.85 8.17 10.81
C TRP A 236 -6.61 8.14 11.70
N TRP A 237 -6.74 7.78 12.97
CA TRP A 237 -5.58 7.58 13.85
C TRP A 237 -4.68 6.43 13.38
N ASN A 238 -5.27 5.32 12.94
CA ASN A 238 -4.50 4.23 12.34
C ASN A 238 -3.78 4.66 11.05
N VAL A 239 -4.40 5.51 10.22
CA VAL A 239 -3.76 6.13 9.04
C VAL A 239 -2.57 6.99 9.45
N ASP A 240 -2.73 7.83 10.47
CA ASP A 240 -1.68 8.71 10.96
C ASP A 240 -0.48 7.92 11.50
N GLN A 241 -0.71 6.91 12.35
CA GLN A 241 0.37 6.11 12.95
C GLN A 241 1.21 5.33 11.92
N GLN A 242 0.61 4.94 10.80
CA GLN A 242 1.30 4.21 9.72
C GLN A 242 1.84 5.13 8.62
N THR A 243 1.58 6.44 8.68
CA THR A 243 1.98 7.37 7.63
C THR A 243 3.50 7.41 7.42
N LEU A 244 4.28 7.29 8.50
CA LEU A 244 5.73 7.32 8.43
C LEU A 244 6.36 6.11 7.73
N ASP A 245 5.64 4.99 7.61
CA ASP A 245 6.12 3.82 6.87
C ASP A 245 6.23 4.10 5.36
N PHE A 246 5.47 5.09 4.87
CA PHE A 246 5.49 5.55 3.48
C PHE A 246 6.20 6.91 3.32
N GLY A 247 6.07 7.79 4.33
CA GLY A 247 6.60 9.14 4.35
C GLY A 247 5.70 10.17 3.65
N PHE A 248 6.16 11.41 3.63
CA PHE A 248 5.45 12.57 3.08
C PHE A 248 5.95 12.96 1.69
N THR A 249 5.09 13.65 0.94
CA THR A 249 5.35 14.14 -0.41
C THR A 249 5.58 15.65 -0.43
N LEU A 250 6.82 16.09 -0.66
CA LEU A 250 7.19 17.52 -0.83
C LEU A 250 6.81 18.48 0.32
N TYR A 251 6.21 17.98 1.39
CA TYR A 251 5.72 18.73 2.53
C TYR A 251 6.16 18.04 3.82
N ASP A 252 6.57 18.83 4.81
CA ASP A 252 6.94 18.37 6.14
C ASP A 252 5.91 18.89 7.15
N PRO A 253 5.02 18.03 7.70
CA PRO A 253 3.99 18.46 8.63
C PRO A 253 4.56 19.10 9.90
N GLN A 254 4.12 20.32 10.20
CA GLN A 254 4.57 21.07 11.38
C GLN A 254 3.67 20.86 12.61
N VAL A 255 2.53 20.19 12.43
CA VAL A 255 1.52 19.96 13.47
C VAL A 255 1.25 18.47 13.54
N GLU A 256 1.54 17.89 14.71
CA GLU A 256 1.16 16.52 15.02
C GLU A 256 -0.33 16.49 15.37
N TRP A 257 -1.10 15.66 14.68
CA TRP A 257 -2.52 15.49 14.98
C TRP A 257 -2.71 14.49 16.11
N ARG A 258 -3.46 14.90 17.13
CA ARG A 258 -3.77 14.06 18.29
C ARG A 258 -5.26 14.13 18.59
N PRO A 259 -6.06 13.14 18.16
CA PRO A 259 -7.47 13.08 18.50
C PRO A 259 -7.69 12.88 20.01
N GLU A 260 -8.79 13.42 20.53
CA GLU A 260 -9.12 13.30 21.96
C GLU A 260 -9.35 11.83 22.34
N GLY A 261 -8.68 11.38 23.41
CA GLY A 261 -8.88 10.03 23.96
C GLY A 261 -8.05 8.92 23.29
N MET A 262 -7.24 9.23 22.27
CA MET A 262 -6.31 8.28 21.67
C MET A 262 -4.90 8.48 22.25
N ALA A 263 -4.33 7.40 22.77
CA ALA A 263 -2.92 7.32 23.14
C ALA A 263 -2.18 6.54 22.05
N PRO A 264 -0.89 6.83 21.80
CA PRO A 264 -0.07 6.00 20.93
C PRO A 264 -0.16 4.54 21.36
N ALA A 265 -0.39 3.65 20.38
CA ALA A 265 -0.38 2.21 20.56
C ALA A 265 1.06 1.77 20.87
N GLY A 266 1.43 1.92 22.12
CA GLY A 266 2.75 1.60 22.68
C GLY A 266 2.73 1.61 24.21
N GLY A 267 1.54 1.60 24.82
CA GLY A 267 1.36 1.42 26.25
C GLY A 267 1.33 -0.06 26.59
N GLU A 268 2.34 -0.51 27.34
CA GLU A 268 2.42 -1.82 27.97
C GLU A 268 1.06 -2.27 28.52
N GLY A 269 0.51 -3.38 28.00
CA GLY A 269 -0.65 -4.04 28.63
C GLY A 269 -1.78 -4.52 27.73
N GLU A 270 -1.63 -4.62 26.42
CA GLU A 270 -2.64 -5.34 25.64
C GLU A 270 -2.58 -6.84 25.94
N SER A 271 -3.66 -7.35 26.54
CA SER A 271 -3.88 -8.78 26.73
C SER A 271 -3.90 -9.48 25.36
N PHE A 272 -2.84 -10.22 25.05
CA PHE A 272 -2.73 -11.06 23.86
C PHE A 272 -3.83 -12.14 23.77
N THR A 273 -4.63 -12.34 24.81
CA THR A 273 -5.75 -13.27 24.83
C THR A 273 -7.08 -12.50 24.93
N GLY A 274 -7.89 -12.53 23.88
CA GLY A 274 -9.30 -12.18 23.97
C GLY A 274 -10.07 -13.26 24.75
N ALA A 275 -11.19 -12.89 25.38
CA ALA A 275 -12.06 -13.81 26.12
C ALA A 275 -12.57 -15.00 25.27
N ASP A 276 -12.47 -14.90 23.95
CA ASP A 276 -12.96 -15.88 22.97
C ASP A 276 -11.87 -16.84 22.44
N GLY A 277 -10.66 -16.84 23.02
CA GLY A 277 -9.56 -17.72 22.59
C GLY A 277 -8.84 -17.27 21.31
N VAL A 278 -9.05 -16.01 20.91
CA VAL A 278 -8.35 -15.34 19.81
C VAL A 278 -7.09 -14.65 20.35
N VAL A 279 -5.95 -14.91 19.69
CA VAL A 279 -4.67 -14.24 19.92
C VAL A 279 -4.65 -12.95 19.09
N ARG A 280 -4.52 -11.81 19.75
CA ARG A 280 -4.41 -10.49 19.09
C ARG A 280 -2.95 -10.06 19.04
N LEU A 281 -2.50 -9.58 17.88
CA LEU A 281 -1.15 -9.10 17.60
C LEU A 281 -1.25 -7.68 17.01
N PRO A 282 -0.17 -6.88 17.03
CA PRO A 282 -0.21 -5.51 16.48
C PRO A 282 -0.68 -5.43 15.01
N SER A 283 -0.37 -6.46 14.21
CA SER A 283 -0.70 -6.50 12.78
C SER A 283 -1.93 -7.36 12.44
N GLY A 284 -2.73 -7.79 13.42
CA GLY A 284 -3.92 -8.61 13.19
C GLY A 284 -4.23 -9.61 14.30
N SER A 285 -5.03 -10.63 14.01
CA SER A 285 -5.43 -11.62 15.02
C SER A 285 -5.56 -13.02 14.44
N PHE A 286 -5.30 -14.03 15.26
CA PHE A 286 -5.44 -15.44 14.91
C PHE A 286 -6.11 -16.24 16.01
N THR A 287 -6.83 -17.28 15.63
CA THR A 287 -7.18 -18.38 16.54
C THR A 287 -5.98 -19.31 16.74
N ALA A 288 -5.96 -20.08 17.84
CA ALA A 288 -4.95 -21.12 18.05
C ALA A 288 -4.91 -22.16 16.92
N LYS A 289 -6.05 -22.41 16.26
CA LYS A 289 -6.15 -23.33 15.11
C LYS A 289 -5.42 -22.77 13.89
N GLU A 290 -5.55 -21.48 13.61
CA GLU A 290 -4.86 -20.81 12.49
C GLU A 290 -3.35 -20.75 12.72
N ILE A 291 -2.90 -20.41 13.93
CA ILE A 291 -1.47 -20.45 14.30
C ILE A 291 -0.89 -21.84 14.08
N MET A 292 -1.59 -22.89 14.54
CA MET A 292 -1.15 -24.27 14.35
C MET A 292 -1.09 -24.66 12.87
N ALA A 293 -2.04 -24.21 12.05
CA ALA A 293 -2.05 -24.49 10.62
C ALA A 293 -0.85 -23.81 9.94
N ILE A 294 -0.64 -22.52 10.17
CA ILE A 294 0.48 -21.75 9.61
C ILE A 294 1.82 -22.41 9.96
N LEU A 295 2.07 -22.69 11.25
CA LEU A 295 3.32 -23.28 11.73
C LEU A 295 3.58 -24.69 11.18
N ASN A 296 2.54 -25.43 10.78
CA ASN A 296 2.69 -26.75 10.16
C ASN A 296 2.74 -26.72 8.62
N THR A 297 2.43 -25.58 7.99
CA THR A 297 2.44 -25.42 6.52
C THR A 297 3.72 -24.78 6.01
N ILE A 298 4.35 -23.87 6.77
CA ILE A 298 5.60 -23.24 6.35
C ILE A 298 6.71 -24.29 6.10
N PRO A 299 7.60 -24.08 5.11
CA PRO A 299 8.57 -25.08 4.68
C PRO A 299 9.81 -25.15 5.60
N VAL A 300 9.60 -25.16 6.92
CA VAL A 300 10.64 -25.22 7.95
C VAL A 300 10.21 -26.12 9.10
N ASP A 301 11.19 -26.75 9.76
CA ASP A 301 11.04 -27.52 10.99
C ASP A 301 11.54 -26.68 12.17
N MET A 302 10.66 -26.35 13.12
CA MET A 302 10.95 -25.43 14.22
C MET A 302 10.87 -26.14 15.57
N THR A 303 11.79 -25.81 16.49
CA THR A 303 11.72 -26.19 17.90
C THR A 303 11.99 -24.98 18.79
N PHE A 304 11.06 -24.67 19.69
CA PHE A 304 11.19 -23.57 20.65
C PHE A 304 11.59 -24.09 22.03
N VAL A 305 12.64 -23.49 22.57
CA VAL A 305 13.17 -23.71 23.92
C VAL A 305 12.99 -22.42 24.71
N ASP A 306 12.33 -22.47 25.86
CA ASP A 306 12.07 -21.26 26.67
C ASP A 306 13.32 -20.71 27.38
N LYS A 307 13.17 -19.58 28.07
CA LYS A 307 14.22 -18.97 28.88
C LYS A 307 14.80 -19.86 30.00
N HIS A 308 14.08 -20.92 30.38
CA HIS A 308 14.49 -21.93 31.36
C HIS A 308 15.13 -23.18 30.72
N ASP A 309 15.51 -23.08 29.44
CA ASP A 309 16.14 -24.13 28.65
C ASP A 309 15.27 -25.40 28.50
N LYS A 310 13.93 -25.25 28.58
CA LYS A 310 12.97 -26.34 28.41
C LYS A 310 12.32 -26.27 27.05
N VAL A 311 12.26 -27.41 26.36
CA VAL A 311 11.55 -27.48 25.07
C VAL A 311 10.06 -27.25 25.30
N LYS A 312 9.47 -26.22 24.67
CA LYS A 312 8.05 -25.89 24.81
C LYS A 312 7.20 -26.29 23.64
N TYR A 313 7.76 -26.25 22.44
CA TYR A 313 7.03 -26.48 21.22
C TYR A 313 7.93 -27.02 20.12
N PHE A 314 7.38 -27.82 19.23
CA PHE A 314 7.98 -28.15 17.95
C PHE A 314 6.90 -28.35 16.90
N THR A 315 7.20 -28.02 15.64
CA THR A 315 6.27 -28.16 14.52
C THR A 315 6.03 -29.62 14.15
N GLN A 316 4.81 -29.93 13.68
CA GLN A 316 4.40 -31.27 13.24
C GLN A 316 4.08 -31.33 11.73
N GLY A 317 4.57 -30.35 10.95
CA GLY A 317 4.33 -30.24 9.51
C GLY A 317 5.03 -31.31 8.66
N GLU A 318 4.76 -31.26 7.35
CA GLU A 318 5.30 -32.22 6.37
C GLU A 318 6.81 -32.07 6.15
N HIS A 319 7.36 -30.88 6.40
CA HIS A 319 8.76 -30.53 6.16
C HIS A 319 9.71 -30.89 7.30
N ARG A 320 9.31 -31.80 8.20
CA ARG A 320 10.16 -32.21 9.33
C ARG A 320 11.43 -32.91 8.88
N ILE A 321 12.55 -32.43 9.41
CA ILE A 321 13.88 -32.95 9.08
C ILE A 321 14.35 -33.85 10.22
N PHE A 322 14.07 -33.47 11.47
CA PHE A 322 14.47 -34.24 12.63
C PHE A 322 13.28 -34.84 13.37
N ALA A 323 13.39 -36.12 13.70
CA ALA A 323 12.41 -36.77 14.54
C ALA A 323 12.41 -36.12 15.94
N ARG A 324 11.21 -35.80 16.40
CA ARG A 324 10.88 -35.21 17.71
C ARG A 324 9.69 -35.98 18.26
N SER A 325 9.80 -36.39 19.52
CA SER A 325 8.74 -37.07 20.26
C SER A 325 8.08 -36.09 21.21
N ARG A 326 6.76 -36.22 21.45
CA ARG A 326 6.05 -35.39 22.45
C ARG A 326 6.63 -35.54 23.86
N THR A 327 7.37 -36.61 24.14
CA THR A 327 8.06 -36.85 25.42
C THR A 327 9.19 -35.86 25.72
N ILE A 328 9.62 -35.04 24.75
CA ILE A 328 10.64 -34.01 24.98
C ILE A 328 10.04 -32.69 25.50
N ILE A 329 8.71 -32.52 25.44
CA ILE A 329 8.08 -31.28 25.92
C ILE A 329 8.35 -31.14 27.42
N ASN A 330 8.76 -29.93 27.83
CA ASN A 330 9.27 -29.54 29.14
C ASN A 330 10.57 -30.24 29.59
N ARG A 331 11.22 -31.02 28.72
CA ARG A 331 12.54 -31.59 28.99
C ARG A 331 13.63 -30.53 28.80
N ASP A 332 14.69 -30.62 29.60
CA ASP A 332 15.89 -29.79 29.42
C ASP A 332 16.55 -30.08 28.07
N VAL A 333 16.84 -29.03 27.30
CA VAL A 333 17.42 -29.16 25.95
C VAL A 333 18.78 -29.87 25.96
N ARG A 334 19.55 -29.75 27.05
CA ARG A 334 20.84 -30.45 27.21
C ARG A 334 20.67 -31.96 27.23
N LEU A 335 19.53 -32.44 27.74
CA LEU A 335 19.20 -33.87 27.80
C LEU A 335 18.62 -34.40 26.48
N CYS A 336 18.30 -33.51 25.52
CA CYS A 336 17.79 -33.88 24.21
C CYS A 336 18.90 -34.15 23.19
N HIS A 337 20.16 -33.88 23.54
CA HIS A 337 21.32 -34.01 22.66
C HIS A 337 22.30 -35.08 23.14
N PRO A 338 23.05 -35.74 22.23
CA PRO A 338 24.12 -36.66 22.62
C PRO A 338 25.20 -35.98 23.46
N PRO A 339 25.86 -36.68 24.41
CA PRO A 339 26.86 -36.09 25.31
C PRO A 339 27.98 -35.32 24.61
N GLY A 340 28.42 -35.79 23.43
CA GLY A 340 29.46 -35.14 22.65
C GLY A 340 29.10 -33.75 22.11
N SER A 341 27.83 -33.37 22.09
CA SER A 341 27.34 -32.09 21.55
C SER A 341 26.80 -31.12 22.60
N VAL A 342 26.68 -31.54 23.86
CA VAL A 342 26.08 -30.71 24.94
C VAL A 342 26.85 -29.41 25.16
N HIS A 343 28.18 -29.46 25.11
CA HIS A 343 29.02 -28.28 25.27
C HIS A 343 28.77 -27.20 24.19
N ILE A 344 28.35 -27.60 22.98
CA ILE A 344 27.99 -26.66 21.90
C ILE A 344 26.64 -26.02 22.22
N VAL A 345 25.67 -26.81 22.67
CA VAL A 345 24.34 -26.34 23.08
C VAL A 345 24.47 -25.32 24.22
N GLU A 346 25.26 -25.63 25.24
CA GLU A 346 25.51 -24.74 26.38
C GLU A 346 26.12 -23.41 25.92
N LYS A 347 27.14 -23.46 25.06
CA LYS A 347 27.75 -22.25 24.52
C LYS A 347 26.76 -21.36 23.78
N ILE A 348 25.89 -21.94 22.93
CA ILE A 348 24.86 -21.18 22.21
C ILE A 348 23.89 -20.53 23.20
N LEU A 349 23.40 -21.28 24.19
CA LEU A 349 22.48 -20.74 25.21
C LEU A 349 23.11 -19.62 26.03
N GLU A 350 24.38 -19.75 26.42
CA GLU A 350 25.12 -18.72 27.15
C GLU A 350 25.34 -17.45 26.31
N ASP A 351 25.78 -17.61 25.06
CA ASP A 351 26.01 -16.50 24.14
C ASP A 351 24.69 -15.77 23.83
N PHE A 352 23.56 -16.50 23.74
CA PHE A 352 22.24 -15.92 23.52
C PHE A 352 21.71 -15.21 24.77
N LYS A 353 21.78 -15.84 25.95
CA LYS A 353 21.30 -15.23 27.20
C LYS A 353 22.08 -13.98 27.57
N SER A 354 23.40 -13.98 27.36
CA SER A 354 24.25 -12.81 27.63
C SER A 354 24.13 -11.70 26.59
N GLY A 355 23.48 -11.96 25.44
CA GLY A 355 23.39 -11.01 24.33
C GLY A 355 24.66 -10.90 23.49
N LYS A 356 25.66 -11.77 23.72
CA LYS A 356 26.89 -11.84 22.92
C LYS A 356 26.61 -12.27 21.47
N ALA A 357 25.58 -13.08 21.25
CA ALA A 357 25.09 -13.43 19.93
C ALA A 357 23.56 -13.52 19.92
N SER A 358 22.93 -13.36 18.76
CA SER A 358 21.48 -13.56 18.56
C SER A 358 21.17 -14.60 17.49
N HIS A 359 22.19 -15.12 16.80
CA HIS A 359 22.05 -16.05 15.69
C HIS A 359 23.26 -17.01 15.64
N ALA A 360 23.00 -18.28 15.32
CA ALA A 360 24.03 -19.29 15.13
C ALA A 360 23.62 -20.27 14.01
N PRO A 361 24.18 -20.13 12.79
CA PRO A 361 23.85 -21.00 11.66
C PRO A 361 24.80 -22.20 11.53
N PHE A 362 24.25 -23.32 11.07
CA PHE A 362 24.92 -24.56 10.73
C PHE A 362 24.35 -25.11 9.43
N TRP A 363 25.16 -25.85 8.66
CA TRP A 363 24.68 -26.56 7.49
C TRP A 363 25.33 -27.93 7.38
N ILE A 364 24.53 -28.92 6.98
CA ILE A 364 24.97 -30.30 6.82
C ILE A 364 24.46 -30.89 5.51
N GLN A 365 25.21 -31.86 4.98
CA GLN A 365 24.74 -32.74 3.92
C GLN A 365 24.22 -34.02 4.55
N MET A 366 22.93 -34.32 4.37
CA MET A 366 22.29 -35.49 4.97
C MET A 366 21.39 -36.18 3.95
N ARG A 367 21.69 -37.44 3.64
CA ARG A 367 20.89 -38.29 2.71
C ARG A 367 20.59 -37.62 1.37
N GLY A 368 21.58 -36.94 0.79
CA GLY A 368 21.45 -36.22 -0.49
C GLY A 368 20.72 -34.88 -0.40
N LYS A 369 20.37 -34.42 0.81
CA LYS A 369 19.76 -33.12 1.06
C LYS A 369 20.76 -32.15 1.70
N PHE A 370 20.68 -30.88 1.31
CA PHE A 370 21.39 -29.79 1.98
C PHE A 370 20.47 -29.16 3.04
N ILE A 371 20.81 -29.39 4.31
CA ILE A 371 20.02 -28.92 5.45
C ILE A 371 20.70 -27.71 6.06
N LEU A 372 19.99 -26.59 6.13
CA LEU A 372 20.33 -25.42 6.91
C LEU A 372 19.67 -25.54 8.29
N ILE A 373 20.41 -25.32 9.37
CA ILE A 373 19.94 -25.36 10.76
C ILE A 373 20.38 -24.06 11.41
N GLU A 374 19.45 -23.28 11.91
CA GLU A 374 19.72 -21.97 12.49
C GLU A 374 19.11 -21.87 13.87
N TYR A 375 19.86 -21.29 14.79
CA TYR A 375 19.38 -20.95 16.12
C TYR A 375 19.25 -19.44 16.24
N TYR A 376 18.13 -18.98 16.78
CA TYR A 376 17.81 -17.56 17.00
C TYR A 376 17.51 -17.31 18.47
N ALA A 377 18.05 -16.23 19.03
CA ALA A 377 17.64 -15.72 20.33
C ALA A 377 16.36 -14.92 20.18
N LEU A 378 15.27 -15.36 20.80
CA LEU A 378 14.00 -14.63 20.84
C LEU A 378 14.02 -13.61 21.97
N ARG A 379 13.61 -12.37 21.68
CA ARG A 379 13.51 -11.28 22.65
C ARG A 379 12.19 -10.53 22.50
N ASP A 380 11.71 -9.95 23.60
CA ASP A 380 10.57 -9.02 23.54
C ASP A 380 11.00 -7.59 23.15
N GLU A 381 10.04 -6.68 23.11
CA GLU A 381 10.22 -5.26 22.76
C GLU A 381 11.19 -4.53 23.70
N ASN A 382 11.33 -5.00 24.94
CA ASN A 382 12.25 -4.48 25.95
C ASN A 382 13.65 -5.14 25.86
N GLY A 383 13.84 -6.09 24.95
CA GLY A 383 15.07 -6.85 24.78
C GLY A 383 15.26 -8.01 25.76
N GLU A 384 14.26 -8.36 26.57
CA GLU A 384 14.32 -9.50 27.49
C GLU A 384 14.40 -10.81 26.70
N TYR A 385 15.30 -11.71 27.10
CA TYR A 385 15.44 -13.02 26.47
C TYR A 385 14.25 -13.94 26.78
N LEU A 386 13.50 -14.33 25.76
CA LEU A 386 12.34 -15.21 25.84
C LEU A 386 12.71 -16.70 25.65
N GLY A 387 13.78 -16.99 24.91
CA GLY A 387 14.22 -18.35 24.63
C GLY A 387 15.03 -18.48 23.32
N THR A 388 15.31 -19.72 22.94
CA THR A 388 15.97 -20.07 21.68
C THR A 388 14.99 -20.74 20.74
N LEU A 389 14.98 -20.30 19.49
CA LEU A 389 14.29 -20.95 18.39
C LEU A 389 15.29 -21.66 17.48
N GLU A 390 15.17 -22.99 17.36
CA GLU A 390 15.83 -23.77 16.32
C GLU A 390 14.92 -23.81 15.09
N VAL A 391 15.47 -23.51 13.91
CA VAL A 391 14.80 -23.59 12.61
C VAL A 391 15.66 -24.44 11.67
N SER A 392 15.09 -25.48 11.08
CA SER A 392 15.77 -26.33 10.10
C SER A 392 15.03 -26.31 8.78
N GLN A 393 15.76 -26.21 7.66
CA GLN A 393 15.19 -26.15 6.33
C GLN A 393 15.98 -26.99 5.32
N ASP A 394 15.27 -27.72 4.46
CA ASP A 394 15.84 -28.40 3.30
C ASP A 394 15.93 -27.42 2.13
N LEU A 395 17.14 -26.93 1.85
CA LEU A 395 17.37 -25.96 0.77
C LEU A 395 17.79 -26.62 -0.55
N THR A 396 17.66 -27.95 -0.68
CA THR A 396 18.13 -28.66 -1.87
C THR A 396 17.51 -28.10 -3.15
N HIS A 397 16.20 -27.88 -3.16
CA HIS A 397 15.50 -27.28 -4.30
C HIS A 397 15.89 -25.82 -4.51
N ALA A 398 15.91 -25.01 -3.44
CA ALA A 398 16.27 -23.61 -3.52
C ALA A 398 17.68 -23.40 -4.10
N ARG A 399 18.65 -24.25 -3.74
CA ARG A 399 20.02 -24.22 -4.29
C ARG A 399 20.10 -24.63 -5.76
N SER A 400 19.08 -25.29 -6.30
CA SER A 400 19.02 -25.70 -7.72
C SER A 400 18.28 -24.73 -8.64
N LEU A 401 17.64 -23.69 -8.08
CA LEU A 401 16.91 -22.71 -8.88
C LEU A 401 17.89 -21.84 -9.69
N GLU A 402 17.53 -21.60 -10.95
CA GLU A 402 18.25 -20.74 -11.90
C GLU A 402 17.22 -19.86 -12.65
N GLY A 403 17.66 -18.70 -13.16
CA GLY A 403 16.80 -17.79 -13.90
C GLY A 403 15.72 -17.14 -13.02
N GLU A 404 14.53 -16.92 -13.59
CA GLU A 404 13.42 -16.23 -12.92
C GLU A 404 12.07 -16.87 -13.31
N GLN A 405 11.12 -16.88 -12.37
CA GLN A 405 9.73 -17.27 -12.61
C GLN A 405 8.81 -16.15 -12.12
N ARG A 406 8.33 -15.30 -13.04
CA ARG A 406 7.53 -14.09 -12.73
C ARG A 406 6.02 -14.26 -12.89
N ILE A 407 5.57 -15.41 -13.38
CA ILE A 407 4.15 -15.73 -13.60
C ILE A 407 3.76 -17.00 -12.85
N LEU A 408 2.48 -17.11 -12.53
CA LEU A 408 1.91 -18.22 -11.76
C LEU A 408 2.19 -19.58 -12.41
N SER A 409 2.67 -20.54 -11.62
CA SER A 409 2.76 -21.96 -11.98
C SER A 409 2.48 -22.82 -10.76
N TYR A 410 1.60 -23.82 -10.88
CA TYR A 410 1.27 -24.74 -9.81
C TYR A 410 2.21 -25.95 -9.83
N SER A 411 2.80 -26.30 -8.68
CA SER A 411 3.48 -27.57 -8.51
C SER A 411 2.45 -28.71 -8.44
N SER A 412 2.39 -29.56 -9.47
CA SER A 412 1.50 -30.73 -9.51
C SER A 412 1.95 -31.80 -8.50
N GLY A 413 1.42 -31.73 -7.28
CA GLY A 413 1.72 -32.63 -6.16
C GLY A 413 0.51 -33.43 -5.66
N LYS A 414 -0.43 -33.81 -6.54
CA LYS A 414 -1.40 -34.86 -6.22
C LYS A 414 -0.94 -36.16 -6.86
N GLU A 415 -0.33 -37.05 -6.08
CA GLU A 415 -0.44 -38.47 -6.37
C GLU A 415 -1.94 -38.80 -6.45
N GLN A 416 -2.38 -39.28 -7.60
CA GLN A 416 -3.75 -39.79 -7.78
C GLN A 416 -3.96 -41.00 -6.86
N PRO A 417 -5.19 -41.20 -6.35
CA PRO A 417 -5.51 -42.22 -5.34
C PRO A 417 -5.17 -43.66 -5.75
#